data_AF-A0A0D1Y8B8-F1
#
_entry.id   AF-A0A0D1Y8B8-F1
#
_cell.length_a   1.000
_cell.length_b   1.000
_cell.length_c   1.000
_cell.angle_alpha   90.00
_cell.angle_beta   90.00
_cell.angle_gamma   90.00
#
_symmetry.space_group_name_H-M   'P 1'
#
loop_
_entity.id
_entity.type
_entity.pdbx_description
1 polymer ?
#
loop_
_entity_poly.entity_id
_entity_poly.type
_entity_poly.pdbx_seq_one_letter_code
_entity_poly.pdbx_strand_id
1 'polypeptide(L)'
;MNASTATGVQSHKGDAAISRKRKIHRKSRLGCRNCKLRRIKCDEQRPMCEKCVSFGVTCNYNALVPDLQPSANVTHTLANDQTSDERLVSTCFSANRHMLSMVNMYLNVDIESDAALQRDLTSSDMDRLNRFQSRTITTMGTKSTARHYRKEMIHLAFNNRYLMHLVQSMTALHDRFLAGKAIAKQTPDENYHMAQGLRGVQAKLSHPLKAEDRDALFVSASLIGVITFFYIEAESMGDVWPLADGDLSWVSLSDGKRAIWRATNPLRADSVWRPIAEFYERDFMSGQQVTPAQVLSPFDHLCSERDDSIDALTNPYHKTAKYLISLLGLEMNDATWIRFLAFICHVDPPFKQLLEAKDPWALLMLAYWFMKICRGAWWASTRAVVQGQAICLYLERHHADDQDLQKAIPLAKKELESAQKEGWAGLEDVLLFGPEYVQHVKPAGLL
;
A
#
# COMPACT_ATOMS: atom_id res chain seq x y z
N MET A 1 -5.38 91.68 -20.26
CA MET A 1 -6.84 91.91 -20.28
C MET A 1 -7.47 90.64 -20.81
N ASN A 2 -7.89 89.74 -19.91
CA ASN A 2 -9.30 89.46 -19.56
C ASN A 2 -10.10 88.90 -20.77
N ALA A 3 -10.82 87.77 -20.74
CA ALA A 3 -11.30 86.94 -19.65
C ALA A 3 -11.90 85.60 -20.19
N SER A 4 -12.23 84.69 -19.25
CA SER A 4 -13.31 83.67 -19.30
C SER A 4 -13.05 82.40 -20.14
N THR A 5 -13.36 81.16 -19.71
CA THR A 5 -14.43 80.68 -18.80
C THR A 5 -14.21 79.23 -18.35
N ALA A 6 -14.49 78.98 -17.06
CA ALA A 6 -15.13 77.81 -16.41
C ALA A 6 -14.76 76.36 -16.78
N THR A 7 -14.08 75.70 -15.83
CA THR A 7 -13.88 74.25 -15.67
C THR A 7 -15.06 73.57 -14.97
N GLY A 8 -15.63 72.55 -15.60
CA GLY A 8 -16.64 71.66 -15.01
C GLY A 8 -16.01 70.38 -14.44
N VAL A 9 -16.33 70.09 -13.18
CA VAL A 9 -15.93 68.91 -12.41
C VAL A 9 -16.83 67.72 -12.79
N GLN A 10 -16.26 66.56 -13.13
CA GLN A 10 -16.97 65.27 -13.10
C GLN A 10 -16.15 64.21 -12.35
N SER A 11 -16.75 63.75 -11.25
CA SER A 11 -16.25 62.76 -10.31
C SER A 11 -16.28 61.34 -10.91
N HIS A 12 -15.20 60.59 -10.68
CA HIS A 12 -15.09 59.15 -10.85
C HIS A 12 -16.26 58.39 -10.18
N LYS A 13 -16.84 57.42 -10.90
CA LYS A 13 -17.62 56.30 -10.33
C LYS A 13 -17.02 54.99 -10.86
N GLY A 14 -16.77 54.09 -9.91
CA GLY A 14 -15.94 52.90 -10.09
C GLY A 14 -16.55 51.76 -10.87
N ASP A 15 -15.65 50.84 -11.24
CA ASP A 15 -15.91 49.60 -11.95
C ASP A 15 -16.84 48.69 -11.15
N ALA A 16 -18.04 48.50 -11.71
CA ALA A 16 -19.03 47.58 -11.19
C ALA A 16 -18.66 46.14 -11.55
N ALA A 17 -18.50 45.32 -10.50
CA ALA A 17 -18.36 43.87 -10.58
C ALA A 17 -19.44 43.23 -11.46
N ILE A 18 -19.03 42.52 -12.50
CA ILE A 18 -19.92 41.70 -13.35
C ILE A 18 -20.33 40.47 -12.54
N SER A 19 -21.42 40.63 -11.77
CA SER A 19 -22.17 39.52 -11.19
C SER A 19 -22.79 38.70 -12.33
N ARG A 20 -22.34 37.44 -12.51
CA ARG A 20 -23.04 36.46 -13.35
C ARG A 20 -24.45 36.27 -12.80
N LYS A 21 -25.43 36.96 -13.40
CA LYS A 21 -26.85 36.75 -13.12
C LYS A 21 -27.18 35.27 -13.38
N ARG A 22 -27.52 34.56 -12.31
CA ARG A 22 -28.09 33.21 -12.35
C ARG A 22 -29.31 33.27 -13.28
N LYS A 23 -29.25 32.61 -14.45
CA LYS A 23 -30.40 32.50 -15.36
C LYS A 23 -31.58 31.97 -14.54
N ILE A 24 -32.66 32.75 -14.47
CA ILE A 24 -33.89 32.33 -13.81
C ILE A 24 -34.50 31.23 -14.68
N HIS A 25 -34.27 29.98 -14.31
CA HIS A 25 -34.87 28.85 -15.00
C HIS A 25 -36.34 28.75 -14.61
N ARG A 26 -37.22 28.71 -15.62
CA ARG A 26 -38.65 28.47 -15.46
C ARG A 26 -38.82 27.09 -14.79
N LYS A 27 -39.26 27.08 -13.52
CA LYS A 27 -39.48 25.84 -12.76
C LYS A 27 -40.51 24.98 -13.51
N SER A 28 -40.17 23.72 -13.76
CA SER A 28 -41.11 22.73 -14.28
C SER A 28 -42.24 22.59 -13.25
N ARG A 29 -43.47 22.97 -13.64
CA ARG A 29 -44.62 22.97 -12.73
C ARG A 29 -45.10 21.54 -12.50
N LEU A 30 -45.00 20.68 -13.53
CA LEU A 30 -45.47 19.30 -13.52
C LEU A 30 -44.35 18.26 -13.39
N GLY A 31 -43.13 18.67 -13.08
CA GLY A 31 -41.99 17.76 -12.91
C GLY A 31 -42.20 16.73 -11.81
N CYS A 32 -41.63 15.53 -11.99
CA CYS A 32 -41.67 14.46 -11.01
C CYS A 32 -41.00 14.89 -9.69
N ARG A 33 -41.34 14.20 -8.59
CA ARG A 33 -40.81 14.56 -7.27
C ARG A 33 -39.30 14.36 -7.19
N ASN A 34 -38.76 13.33 -7.84
CA ASN A 34 -37.32 13.07 -7.90
C ASN A 34 -36.52 14.21 -8.53
N CYS A 35 -36.97 14.77 -9.65
CA CYS A 35 -36.32 15.93 -10.27
C CYS A 35 -36.46 17.19 -9.42
N LYS A 36 -37.62 17.39 -8.77
CA LYS A 36 -37.85 18.50 -7.85
C LYS A 36 -36.95 18.41 -6.61
N LEU A 37 -36.82 17.22 -6.01
CA LEU A 37 -35.96 16.93 -4.87
C LEU A 37 -34.48 17.16 -5.21
N ARG A 38 -34.05 16.71 -6.39
CA ARG A 38 -32.69 16.92 -6.93
C ARG A 38 -32.46 18.35 -7.43
N ARG A 39 -33.46 19.24 -7.41
CA ARG A 39 -33.41 20.64 -7.87
C ARG A 39 -32.94 20.79 -9.32
N ILE A 40 -33.28 19.84 -10.18
CA ILE A 40 -32.98 19.86 -11.62
C ILE A 40 -34.25 20.06 -12.46
N LYS A 41 -34.12 20.54 -13.70
CA LYS A 41 -35.25 20.66 -14.62
C LYS A 41 -35.70 19.28 -15.08
N CYS A 42 -36.95 18.93 -14.80
CA CYS A 42 -37.62 17.76 -15.36
C CYS A 42 -38.04 18.04 -16.81
N ASP A 43 -37.86 17.05 -17.67
CA ASP A 43 -38.30 17.03 -19.07
C ASP A 43 -39.80 16.70 -19.24
N GLU A 44 -40.50 16.40 -18.14
CA GLU A 44 -41.97 16.17 -18.07
C GLU A 44 -42.49 14.99 -18.93
N GLN A 45 -41.62 14.18 -19.54
CA GLN A 45 -42.00 12.96 -20.26
C GLN A 45 -42.64 11.94 -19.31
N ARG A 46 -43.65 11.20 -19.79
CA ARG A 46 -44.40 10.16 -19.06
C ARG A 46 -44.36 8.84 -19.84
N PRO A 47 -44.30 7.66 -19.18
CA PRO A 47 -44.43 7.43 -17.73
C PRO A 47 -43.17 7.71 -16.92
N MET A 48 -42.01 7.87 -17.56
CA MET A 48 -40.74 8.20 -16.91
C MET A 48 -40.04 9.35 -17.63
N CYS A 49 -39.40 10.24 -16.87
CA CYS A 49 -38.59 11.32 -17.43
C CYS A 49 -37.15 10.86 -17.68
N GLU A 50 -36.52 11.38 -18.73
CA GLU A 50 -35.14 10.99 -19.11
C GLU A 50 -34.15 11.25 -17.98
N LYS A 51 -34.35 12.32 -17.18
CA LYS A 51 -33.48 12.65 -16.04
C LYS A 51 -33.55 11.66 -14.88
N CYS A 52 -34.65 10.91 -14.76
CA CYS A 52 -34.78 9.83 -13.79
C CYS A 52 -34.19 8.54 -14.35
N VAL A 53 -34.44 8.25 -15.64
CA VAL A 53 -33.87 7.09 -16.34
C VAL A 53 -32.34 7.16 -16.35
N SER A 54 -31.78 8.31 -16.76
CA SER A 54 -30.32 8.54 -16.78
C SER A 54 -29.68 8.52 -15.40
N PHE A 55 -30.49 8.74 -14.35
CA PHE A 55 -30.04 8.70 -12.96
C PHE A 55 -30.28 7.33 -12.31
N GLY A 56 -30.93 6.39 -13.00
CA GLY A 56 -31.17 5.03 -12.51
C GLY A 56 -32.26 4.91 -11.43
N VAL A 57 -33.18 5.88 -11.34
CA VAL A 57 -34.30 5.84 -10.37
C VAL A 57 -35.65 5.74 -11.05
N THR A 58 -36.58 5.04 -10.43
CA THR A 58 -37.97 4.96 -10.87
C THR A 58 -38.59 6.36 -10.81
N CYS A 59 -39.15 6.82 -11.93
CA CYS A 59 -39.73 8.16 -12.01
C CYS A 59 -41.06 8.21 -11.24
N ASN A 60 -41.12 9.02 -10.19
CA ASN A 60 -42.25 9.06 -9.28
C ASN A 60 -43.29 10.14 -9.63
N TYR A 61 -43.83 10.07 -10.86
CA TYR A 61 -45.03 10.84 -11.19
C TYR A 61 -46.28 10.35 -10.44
N ASN A 62 -46.32 9.06 -10.10
CA ASN A 62 -47.34 8.47 -9.25
C ASN A 62 -46.92 8.60 -7.78
N ALA A 63 -47.86 8.99 -6.91
CA ALA A 63 -47.64 9.16 -5.48
C ALA A 63 -47.19 7.86 -4.78
N LEU A 64 -47.52 6.69 -5.36
CA LEU A 64 -47.20 5.36 -4.83
C LEU A 64 -45.72 4.97 -4.92
N VAL A 65 -44.89 5.70 -5.68
CA VAL A 65 -43.46 5.41 -5.85
C VAL A 65 -42.64 6.30 -4.91
N PRO A 66 -41.96 5.76 -3.87
CA PRO A 66 -41.12 6.54 -2.96
C PRO A 66 -40.06 7.40 -3.66
N ASP A 67 -39.58 8.44 -2.98
CA ASP A 67 -38.54 9.31 -3.50
C ASP A 67 -37.22 8.54 -3.67
N LEU A 68 -36.55 8.77 -4.80
CA LEU A 68 -35.26 8.16 -5.19
C LEU A 68 -35.23 6.63 -5.18
N GLN A 69 -36.38 5.95 -5.34
CA GLN A 69 -36.42 4.50 -5.49
C GLN A 69 -35.57 4.06 -6.70
N PRO A 70 -34.56 3.19 -6.53
CA PRO A 70 -33.78 2.66 -7.64
C PRO A 70 -34.66 1.88 -8.63
N SER A 71 -34.43 2.08 -9.93
CA SER A 71 -35.16 1.34 -10.95
C SER A 71 -34.57 -0.06 -11.09
N ALA A 72 -35.12 -1.05 -10.39
CA ALA A 72 -34.94 -2.44 -10.76
C ALA A 72 -35.69 -2.66 -12.07
N ASN A 73 -35.02 -3.15 -13.12
CA ASN A 73 -35.69 -3.50 -14.38
C ASN A 73 -36.85 -4.47 -14.07
N VAL A 74 -38.08 -3.96 -14.12
CA VAL A 74 -39.28 -4.76 -13.89
C VAL A 74 -39.56 -5.54 -15.18
N THR A 75 -38.92 -6.69 -15.33
CA THR A 75 -39.50 -7.76 -16.14
C THR A 75 -40.62 -8.34 -15.31
N HIS A 76 -41.87 -8.00 -15.67
CA HIS A 76 -43.05 -8.63 -15.08
C HIS A 76 -43.02 -10.12 -15.43
N THR A 77 -42.71 -10.96 -14.45
CA THR A 77 -43.13 -12.37 -14.46
C THR A 77 -43.84 -12.65 -13.14
N LEU A 78 -45.11 -13.00 -13.26
CA LEU A 78 -46.00 -13.34 -12.15
C LEU A 78 -45.51 -14.63 -11.47
N ALA A 79 -45.57 -14.62 -10.14
CA ALA A 79 -45.53 -15.74 -9.21
C ALA A 79 -44.29 -16.66 -9.24
N ASN A 80 -43.43 -16.53 -8.21
CA ASN A 80 -43.29 -17.64 -7.27
C ASN A 80 -42.78 -17.16 -5.90
N ASP A 81 -43.20 -17.90 -4.89
CA ASP A 81 -42.89 -17.71 -3.47
C ASP A 81 -41.37 -17.87 -3.24
N GLN A 82 -40.68 -16.76 -2.98
CA GLN A 82 -39.24 -16.76 -2.65
C GLN A 82 -39.07 -16.33 -1.20
N THR A 83 -38.35 -17.17 -0.45
CA THR A 83 -38.09 -17.00 0.97
C THR A 83 -37.38 -15.68 1.25
N SER A 84 -37.55 -15.16 2.47
CA SER A 84 -36.98 -13.87 2.92
C SER A 84 -35.47 -13.74 2.73
N ASP A 85 -34.73 -14.86 2.70
CA ASP A 85 -33.29 -14.90 2.48
C ASP A 85 -32.90 -14.55 1.03
N GLU A 86 -33.65 -14.97 0.01
CA GLU A 86 -33.33 -14.65 -1.40
C GLU A 86 -33.54 -13.17 -1.72
N ARG A 87 -34.52 -12.51 -1.09
CA ARG A 87 -34.75 -11.06 -1.23
C ARG A 87 -33.65 -10.23 -0.57
N LEU A 88 -33.15 -10.65 0.59
CA LEU A 88 -32.02 -10.00 1.28
C LEU A 88 -30.74 -10.14 0.44
N VAL A 89 -30.45 -11.34 -0.07
CA VAL A 89 -29.30 -11.59 -0.94
C VAL A 89 -29.39 -10.76 -2.24
N SER A 90 -30.57 -10.70 -2.88
CA SER A 90 -30.79 -9.88 -4.09
C SER A 90 -30.63 -8.38 -3.84
N THR A 91 -31.13 -7.88 -2.70
CA THR A 91 -30.99 -6.46 -2.30
C THR A 91 -29.54 -6.10 -1.98
N CYS A 92 -28.83 -6.96 -1.26
CA CYS A 92 -27.39 -6.82 -0.98
C CYS A 92 -26.55 -6.86 -2.26
N PHE A 93 -26.89 -7.74 -3.20
CA PHE A 93 -26.22 -7.85 -4.50
C PHE A 93 -26.43 -6.58 -5.35
N SER A 94 -27.63 -6.01 -5.30
CA SER A 94 -27.97 -4.74 -5.97
C SER A 94 -27.22 -3.54 -5.36
N ALA A 95 -27.18 -3.44 -4.02
CA ALA A 95 -26.44 -2.38 -3.32
C ALA A 95 -24.93 -2.44 -3.62
N ASN A 96 -24.34 -3.64 -3.63
CA ASN A 96 -22.94 -3.84 -3.98
C ASN A 96 -22.65 -3.46 -5.44
N ARG A 97 -23.56 -3.74 -6.38
CA ARG A 97 -23.45 -3.31 -7.78
C ARG A 97 -23.52 -1.79 -7.93
N HIS A 98 -24.38 -1.11 -7.17
CA HIS A 98 -24.46 0.36 -7.17
C HIS A 98 -23.21 1.01 -6.58
N MET A 99 -22.69 0.51 -5.46
CA MET A 99 -21.42 0.98 -4.90
C MET A 99 -20.28 0.79 -5.88
N LEU A 100 -20.17 -0.38 -6.51
CA LEU A 100 -19.16 -0.66 -7.53
C LEU A 100 -19.23 0.32 -8.71
N SER A 101 -20.44 0.60 -9.19
CA SER A 101 -20.66 1.59 -10.25
C SER A 101 -20.20 3.00 -9.85
N MET A 102 -20.55 3.44 -8.63
CA MET A 102 -20.09 4.73 -8.08
C MET A 102 -18.56 4.79 -7.96
N VAL A 103 -17.94 3.73 -7.46
CA VAL A 103 -16.48 3.65 -7.31
C VAL A 103 -15.79 3.72 -8.67
N ASN A 104 -16.24 2.94 -9.65
CA ASN A 104 -15.70 2.99 -11.00
C ASN A 104 -15.89 4.38 -11.62
N MET A 105 -17.06 5.01 -11.41
CA MET A 105 -17.30 6.38 -11.87
C MET A 105 -16.29 7.37 -11.28
N TYR A 106 -16.00 7.30 -9.98
CA TYR A 106 -15.01 8.18 -9.33
C TYR A 106 -13.58 7.90 -9.80
N LEU A 107 -13.19 6.63 -9.92
CA LEU A 107 -11.83 6.24 -10.34
C LEU A 107 -11.56 6.50 -11.84
N ASN A 108 -12.60 6.60 -12.66
CA ASN A 108 -12.53 6.93 -14.08
C ASN A 108 -12.35 8.44 -14.34
N VAL A 109 -12.41 9.31 -13.32
CA VAL A 109 -12.25 10.77 -13.49
C VAL A 109 -10.82 11.18 -13.86
N ASP A 110 -9.81 10.40 -13.45
CA ASP A 110 -8.38 10.73 -13.63
C ASP A 110 -7.72 10.16 -14.90
N ILE A 111 -8.49 9.59 -15.85
CA ILE A 111 -7.91 8.97 -17.05
C ILE A 111 -7.59 10.06 -18.09
N GLU A 112 -6.41 10.69 -17.98
CA GLU A 112 -5.89 11.56 -19.05
C GLU A 112 -5.10 10.79 -20.12
N SER A 113 -4.79 9.51 -19.91
CA SER A 113 -4.12 8.68 -20.92
C SER A 113 -4.38 7.18 -20.78
N ASP A 114 -4.69 6.54 -21.90
CA ASP A 114 -4.69 5.08 -22.14
C ASP A 114 -5.85 4.24 -21.57
N ALA A 115 -7.09 4.70 -21.83
CA ALA A 115 -8.32 3.99 -21.50
C ALA A 115 -8.42 2.55 -22.05
N ALA A 116 -7.61 2.18 -23.06
CA ALA A 116 -7.65 0.88 -23.71
C ALA A 116 -7.10 -0.27 -22.85
N LEU A 117 -6.25 0.02 -21.85
CA LEU A 117 -5.59 -0.99 -21.00
C LEU A 117 -6.18 -1.07 -19.59
N GLN A 118 -7.22 -0.30 -19.28
CA GLN A 118 -7.84 -0.25 -17.96
C GLN A 118 -9.22 -0.88 -17.98
N ARG A 119 -9.42 -1.91 -17.14
CA ARG A 119 -10.76 -2.41 -16.80
C ARG A 119 -11.32 -1.69 -15.58
N ASP A 120 -12.64 -1.61 -15.55
CA ASP A 120 -13.40 -1.29 -14.35
C ASP A 120 -13.17 -2.36 -13.26
N LEU A 121 -13.26 -1.95 -12.00
CA LEU A 121 -13.26 -2.87 -10.88
C LEU A 121 -14.50 -3.78 -10.95
N THR A 122 -14.30 -5.02 -10.54
CA THR A 122 -15.28 -6.10 -10.53
C THR A 122 -15.83 -6.34 -9.11
N SER A 123 -16.79 -7.26 -8.97
CA SER A 123 -17.24 -7.70 -7.64
C SER A 123 -16.12 -8.35 -6.84
N SER A 124 -15.22 -9.10 -7.49
CA SER A 124 -14.05 -9.72 -6.84
C SER A 124 -13.11 -8.66 -6.25
N ASP A 125 -12.95 -7.52 -6.92
CA ASP A 125 -12.18 -6.38 -6.43
C ASP A 125 -12.82 -5.72 -5.19
N MET A 126 -14.15 -5.70 -5.13
CA MET A 126 -14.86 -5.21 -3.95
C MET A 126 -14.72 -6.16 -2.77
N ASP A 127 -14.77 -7.48 -3.01
CA ASP A 127 -14.54 -8.48 -1.97
C ASP A 127 -13.11 -8.38 -1.43
N ARG A 128 -12.13 -8.20 -2.32
CA ARG A 128 -10.73 -7.90 -1.94
C ARG A 128 -10.64 -6.60 -1.15
N LEU A 129 -11.27 -5.52 -1.59
CA LEU A 129 -11.27 -4.24 -0.86
C LEU A 129 -11.88 -4.37 0.54
N ASN A 130 -12.94 -5.17 0.69
CA ASN A 130 -13.53 -5.46 2.00
C ASN A 130 -12.56 -6.22 2.91
N ARG A 131 -11.86 -7.23 2.39
CA ARG A 131 -10.78 -7.92 3.12
C ARG A 131 -9.62 -6.99 3.46
N PHE A 132 -9.31 -6.04 2.58
CA PHE A 132 -8.30 -5.04 2.87
C PHE A 132 -8.66 -4.23 4.11
N GLN A 133 -9.88 -3.70 4.17
CA GLN A 133 -10.37 -2.87 5.28
C GLN A 133 -10.49 -3.62 6.60
N SER A 134 -10.87 -4.89 6.56
CA SER A 134 -11.12 -5.71 7.75
C SER A 134 -9.88 -6.44 8.26
N ARG A 135 -8.92 -6.76 7.39
CA ARG A 135 -7.79 -7.68 7.70
C ARG A 135 -6.43 -7.15 7.24
N THR A 136 -6.26 -6.79 5.98
CA THR A 136 -4.89 -6.49 5.47
C THR A 136 -4.34 -5.19 6.03
N ILE A 137 -5.16 -4.14 6.13
CA ILE A 137 -4.70 -2.83 6.60
C ILE A 137 -4.25 -2.85 8.07
N THR A 138 -4.76 -3.77 8.89
CA THR A 138 -4.34 -3.90 10.29
C THR A 138 -2.98 -4.56 10.43
N THR A 139 -2.48 -5.20 9.36
CA THR A 139 -1.11 -5.72 9.27
C THR A 139 -0.11 -4.68 8.76
N MET A 140 -0.58 -3.47 8.48
CA MET A 140 0.25 -2.35 8.03
C MET A 140 0.64 -1.47 9.22
N GLY A 141 1.94 -1.42 9.50
CA GLY A 141 2.50 -0.63 10.60
C GLY A 141 2.35 -1.30 11.96
N THR A 142 2.43 -0.49 13.01
CA THR A 142 2.34 -0.89 14.42
C THR A 142 0.92 -0.85 14.93
N LYS A 143 0.69 -1.41 16.13
CA LYS A 143 -0.57 -1.23 16.87
C LYS A 143 -0.96 0.26 17.04
N SER A 144 0.01 1.16 17.22
CA SER A 144 -0.25 2.60 17.39
C SER A 144 -0.61 3.33 16.09
N THR A 145 -0.14 2.83 14.94
CA THR A 145 -0.33 3.50 13.63
C THR A 145 -1.45 2.86 12.80
N ALA A 146 -1.81 1.60 13.07
CA ALA A 146 -2.81 0.83 12.31
C ALA A 146 -4.18 1.54 12.17
N ARG A 147 -4.66 2.20 13.23
CA ARG A 147 -5.94 2.93 13.19
C ARG A 147 -5.90 4.11 12.22
N HIS A 148 -4.78 4.84 12.20
CA HIS A 148 -4.58 5.97 11.28
C HIS A 148 -4.45 5.48 9.84
N TYR A 149 -3.67 4.42 9.61
CA TYR A 149 -3.61 3.77 8.30
C TYR A 149 -4.99 3.38 7.79
N ARG A 150 -5.78 2.66 8.62
CA ARG A 150 -7.15 2.24 8.29
C ARG A 150 -8.05 3.40 7.87
N LYS A 151 -7.96 4.53 8.56
CA LYS A 151 -8.76 5.72 8.27
C LYS A 151 -8.34 6.37 6.94
N GLU A 152 -7.06 6.69 6.78
CA GLU A 152 -6.62 7.55 5.68
C GLU A 152 -6.39 6.78 4.36
N MET A 153 -5.90 5.54 4.42
CA MET A 153 -5.49 4.81 3.22
C MET A 153 -6.67 4.50 2.28
N ILE A 154 -7.85 4.22 2.84
CA ILE A 154 -9.06 3.98 2.04
C ILE A 154 -9.53 5.25 1.33
N HIS A 155 -9.53 6.38 2.02
CA HIS A 155 -9.88 7.66 1.40
C HIS A 155 -8.92 8.00 0.28
N LEU A 156 -7.61 7.80 0.48
CA LEU A 156 -6.62 8.01 -0.57
C LEU A 156 -6.83 7.05 -1.74
N ALA A 157 -7.10 5.76 -1.50
CA ALA A 157 -7.33 4.78 -2.56
C ALA A 157 -8.56 5.12 -3.42
N PHE A 158 -9.66 5.57 -2.83
CA PHE A 158 -10.84 5.99 -3.60
C PHE A 158 -10.63 7.27 -4.42
N ASN A 159 -9.68 8.11 -4.03
CA ASN A 159 -9.32 9.33 -4.75
C ASN A 159 -8.13 9.15 -5.70
N ASN A 160 -7.47 7.99 -5.69
CA ASN A 160 -6.27 7.74 -6.48
C ASN A 160 -6.31 6.32 -7.04
N ARG A 161 -6.66 6.19 -8.32
CA ARG A 161 -6.83 4.88 -8.96
C ARG A 161 -5.60 3.98 -8.89
N TYR A 162 -4.40 4.55 -9.07
CA TYR A 162 -3.16 3.79 -9.00
C TYR A 162 -2.94 3.20 -7.60
N LEU A 163 -3.29 3.94 -6.55
CA LEU A 163 -3.23 3.46 -5.18
C LEU A 163 -4.29 2.39 -4.93
N MET A 164 -5.51 2.52 -5.49
CA MET A 164 -6.51 1.46 -5.43
C MET A 164 -5.98 0.16 -6.03
N HIS A 165 -5.32 0.20 -7.19
CA HIS A 165 -4.70 -0.99 -7.77
C HIS A 165 -3.62 -1.59 -6.86
N LEU A 166 -2.78 -0.78 -6.22
CA LEU A 166 -1.79 -1.29 -5.25
C LEU A 166 -2.43 -1.92 -4.01
N VAL A 167 -3.56 -1.37 -3.53
CA VAL A 167 -4.36 -1.95 -2.43
C VAL A 167 -4.91 -3.33 -2.82
N GLN A 168 -5.40 -3.47 -4.05
CA GLN A 168 -5.87 -4.76 -4.58
C GLN A 168 -4.73 -5.80 -4.66
N SER A 169 -3.58 -5.40 -5.20
CA SER A 169 -2.40 -6.26 -5.30
C SER A 169 -1.89 -6.70 -3.92
N MET A 170 -1.73 -5.76 -2.98
CA MET A 170 -1.32 -6.05 -1.61
C MET A 170 -2.27 -7.04 -0.91
N THR A 171 -3.58 -6.91 -1.13
CA THR A 171 -4.57 -7.80 -0.53
C THR A 171 -4.56 -9.19 -1.13
N ALA A 172 -4.39 -9.29 -2.45
CA ALA A 172 -4.27 -10.57 -3.13
C ALA A 172 -3.01 -11.33 -2.68
N LEU A 173 -1.90 -10.62 -2.49
CA LEU A 173 -0.67 -11.21 -1.93
C LEU A 173 -0.85 -11.70 -0.49
N HIS A 174 -1.58 -10.94 0.33
CA HIS A 174 -1.93 -11.39 1.68
C HIS A 174 -2.85 -12.62 1.67
N ASP A 175 -3.83 -12.69 0.76
CA ASP A 175 -4.66 -13.89 0.56
C ASP A 175 -3.79 -15.09 0.18
N ARG A 176 -2.82 -14.91 -0.71
CA ARG A 176 -1.88 -15.95 -1.16
C ARG A 176 -0.97 -16.43 -0.03
N PHE A 177 -0.47 -15.53 0.82
CA PHE A 177 0.26 -15.88 2.03
C PHE A 177 -0.58 -16.77 2.96
N LEU A 178 -1.80 -16.33 3.27
CA LEU A 178 -2.69 -17.05 4.19
C LEU A 178 -3.10 -18.43 3.67
N ALA A 179 -3.17 -18.59 2.34
CA ALA A 179 -3.45 -19.86 1.69
C ALA A 179 -2.24 -20.83 1.64
N GLY A 180 -1.11 -20.50 2.28
CA GLY A 180 0.10 -21.32 2.25
C GLY A 180 0.83 -21.32 0.91
N LYS A 181 0.62 -20.29 0.08
CA LYS A 181 1.13 -20.21 -1.30
C LYS A 181 2.09 -19.04 -1.50
N ALA A 182 2.80 -18.61 -0.45
CA ALA A 182 3.56 -17.36 -0.44
C ALA A 182 4.70 -17.29 -1.49
N ILE A 183 5.23 -18.43 -1.94
CA ILE A 183 6.25 -18.49 -3.02
C ILE A 183 5.70 -18.97 -4.38
N ALA A 184 4.41 -19.27 -4.45
CA ALA A 184 3.78 -19.72 -5.69
C ALA A 184 3.74 -18.59 -6.73
N LYS A 185 3.62 -18.98 -8.00
CA LYS A 185 3.48 -18.03 -9.12
C LYS A 185 2.32 -17.06 -8.92
N GLN A 186 2.54 -15.78 -9.25
CA GLN A 186 1.52 -14.75 -9.19
C GLN A 186 0.37 -15.04 -10.16
N THR A 187 -0.84 -14.75 -9.69
CA THR A 187 -2.04 -14.82 -10.52
C THR A 187 -2.05 -13.69 -11.55
N PRO A 188 -2.74 -13.88 -12.70
CA PRO A 188 -2.92 -12.80 -13.69
C PRO A 188 -3.54 -11.53 -13.09
N ASP A 189 -4.39 -11.70 -12.09
CA ASP A 189 -5.04 -10.60 -11.37
C ASP A 189 -4.04 -9.81 -10.51
N GLU A 190 -3.19 -10.48 -9.73
CA GLU A 190 -2.10 -9.82 -8.97
C GLU A 190 -1.20 -9.00 -9.90
N ASN A 191 -0.80 -9.60 -11.03
CA ASN A 191 0.04 -8.98 -12.05
C ASN A 191 -0.63 -7.77 -12.69
N TYR A 192 -1.93 -7.87 -13.01
CA TYR A 192 -2.71 -6.76 -13.56
C TYR A 192 -2.73 -5.57 -12.59
N HIS A 193 -3.11 -5.80 -11.33
CA HIS A 193 -3.20 -4.71 -10.35
C HIS A 193 -1.84 -4.10 -10.02
N MET A 194 -0.79 -4.92 -9.91
CA MET A 194 0.57 -4.39 -9.72
C MET A 194 1.00 -3.52 -10.90
N ALA A 195 0.82 -4.00 -12.14
CA ALA A 195 1.19 -3.27 -13.34
C ALA A 195 0.44 -1.93 -13.47
N GLN A 196 -0.87 -1.91 -13.19
CA GLN A 196 -1.66 -0.67 -13.22
C GLN A 196 -1.26 0.31 -12.12
N GLY A 197 -0.96 -0.20 -10.92
CA GLY A 197 -0.45 0.60 -9.82
C GLY A 197 0.88 1.27 -10.17
N LEU A 198 1.84 0.50 -10.69
CA LEU A 198 3.14 1.00 -11.14
C LEU A 198 3.02 2.03 -12.27
N ARG A 199 2.20 1.74 -13.29
CA ARG A 199 1.96 2.66 -14.41
C ARG A 199 1.42 4.00 -13.94
N GLY A 200 0.43 3.99 -13.04
CA GLY A 200 -0.14 5.23 -12.52
C GLY A 200 0.84 6.03 -11.65
N VAL A 201 1.66 5.35 -10.82
CA VAL A 201 2.75 6.01 -10.08
C VAL A 201 3.77 6.62 -11.05
N GLN A 202 4.19 5.88 -12.07
CA GLN A 202 5.12 6.38 -13.08
C GLN A 202 4.55 7.61 -13.81
N ALA A 203 3.29 7.57 -14.23
CA ALA A 203 2.63 8.69 -14.91
C ALA A 203 2.62 9.97 -14.06
N LYS A 204 2.37 9.83 -12.74
CA LYS A 204 2.44 10.94 -11.78
C LYS A 204 3.86 11.47 -11.60
N LEU A 205 4.86 10.59 -11.54
CA LEU A 205 6.28 10.97 -11.41
C LEU A 205 6.87 11.57 -12.69
N SER A 206 6.29 11.30 -13.87
CA SER A 206 6.71 11.89 -15.14
C SER A 206 6.35 13.38 -15.28
N HIS A 207 5.59 13.94 -14.35
CA HIS A 207 5.17 15.35 -14.34
C HIS A 207 5.56 16.02 -13.02
N PRO A 208 5.63 17.38 -12.98
CA PRO A 208 5.83 18.09 -11.72
C PRO A 208 4.79 17.71 -10.68
N LEU A 209 5.25 17.33 -9.48
CA LEU A 209 4.39 16.85 -8.41
C LEU A 209 3.45 17.95 -7.90
N LYS A 210 2.14 17.68 -7.92
CA LYS A 210 1.14 18.53 -7.28
C LYS A 210 1.10 18.27 -5.78
N ALA A 211 0.68 19.26 -5.01
CA ALA A 211 0.59 19.15 -3.54
C ALA A 211 -0.36 18.01 -3.09
N GLU A 212 -1.46 17.82 -3.79
CA GLU A 212 -2.48 16.80 -3.52
C GLU A 212 -2.01 15.35 -3.76
N ASP A 213 -1.04 15.14 -4.65
CA ASP A 213 -0.56 13.80 -5.01
C ASP A 213 0.44 13.24 -3.97
N ARG A 214 1.01 14.10 -3.11
CA ARG A 214 2.18 13.76 -2.28
C ARG A 214 1.90 12.62 -1.30
N ASP A 215 0.74 12.65 -0.64
CA ASP A 215 0.39 11.64 0.38
C ASP A 215 0.08 10.29 -0.24
N ALA A 216 -0.66 10.28 -1.35
CA ALA A 216 -0.97 9.05 -2.07
C ALA A 216 0.31 8.45 -2.69
N LEU A 217 1.19 9.26 -3.27
CA LEU A 217 2.49 8.80 -3.80
C LEU A 217 3.39 8.21 -2.73
N PHE A 218 3.46 8.80 -1.53
CA PHE A 218 4.24 8.26 -0.42
C PHE A 218 3.74 6.86 0.00
N VAL A 219 2.43 6.68 0.13
CA VAL A 219 1.86 5.37 0.46
C VAL A 219 2.06 4.38 -0.67
N SER A 220 1.84 4.79 -1.92
CA SER A 220 2.06 3.93 -3.07
C SER A 220 3.51 3.42 -3.14
N ALA A 221 4.49 4.28 -2.92
CA ALA A 221 5.90 3.86 -2.84
C ALA A 221 6.15 2.87 -1.70
N SER A 222 5.50 3.07 -0.55
CA SER A 222 5.61 2.16 0.59
C SER A 222 4.98 0.80 0.30
N LEU A 223 3.81 0.77 -0.34
CA LEU A 223 3.14 -0.45 -0.78
C LEU A 223 3.95 -1.19 -1.84
N ILE A 224 4.49 -0.48 -2.83
CA ILE A 224 5.39 -1.08 -3.84
C ILE A 224 6.59 -1.73 -3.15
N GLY A 225 7.20 -1.02 -2.18
CA GLY A 225 8.27 -1.57 -1.33
C GLY A 225 7.89 -2.90 -0.67
N VAL A 226 6.74 -2.94 -0.02
CA VAL A 226 6.22 -4.12 0.66
C VAL A 226 5.92 -5.27 -0.32
N ILE A 227 5.25 -4.95 -1.44
CA ILE A 227 4.89 -5.92 -2.48
C ILE A 227 6.15 -6.55 -3.09
N THR A 228 7.13 -5.73 -3.47
CA THR A 228 8.39 -6.21 -4.04
C THR A 228 9.20 -7.01 -3.01
N PHE A 229 9.20 -6.60 -1.75
CA PHE A 229 9.86 -7.36 -0.70
C PHE A 229 9.19 -8.74 -0.50
N PHE A 230 7.87 -8.82 -0.52
CA PHE A 230 7.16 -10.09 -0.40
C PHE A 230 7.35 -11.01 -1.62
N TYR A 231 7.56 -10.43 -2.80
CA TYR A 231 7.63 -11.18 -4.06
C TYR A 231 8.83 -12.13 -4.15
N ILE A 232 8.56 -13.42 -4.02
CA ILE A 232 9.46 -14.52 -4.38
C ILE A 232 8.62 -15.52 -5.16
N GLU A 233 9.08 -15.90 -6.34
CA GLU A 233 8.52 -17.03 -7.09
C GLU A 233 9.55 -18.16 -7.09
N ALA A 234 9.18 -19.30 -6.53
CA ALA A 234 10.03 -20.48 -6.45
C ALA A 234 9.17 -21.74 -6.35
N GLU A 235 9.59 -22.81 -7.04
CA GLU A 235 8.97 -24.15 -6.88
C GLU A 235 9.72 -24.98 -5.85
N SER A 236 11.01 -24.71 -5.69
CA SER A 236 11.91 -25.36 -4.75
C SER A 236 12.89 -24.36 -4.13
N MET A 237 13.58 -24.77 -3.07
CA MET A 237 14.66 -23.97 -2.48
C MET A 237 15.80 -23.69 -3.48
N GLY A 238 15.99 -24.56 -4.48
CA GLY A 238 17.02 -24.39 -5.51
C GLY A 238 16.77 -23.18 -6.41
N ASP A 239 15.52 -22.73 -6.54
CA ASP A 239 15.12 -21.59 -7.38
C ASP A 239 15.32 -20.24 -6.67
N VAL A 240 15.76 -20.26 -5.42
CA VAL A 240 15.87 -19.07 -4.57
C VAL A 240 17.32 -18.59 -4.59
N TRP A 241 17.53 -17.30 -4.88
CA TRP A 241 18.84 -16.67 -4.72
C TRP A 241 19.37 -16.84 -3.28
N PRO A 242 20.66 -17.16 -3.04
CA PRO A 242 21.76 -17.17 -4.01
C PRO A 242 22.02 -18.53 -4.70
N LEU A 243 21.18 -19.54 -4.48
CA LEU A 243 21.32 -20.86 -5.10
C LEU A 243 21.00 -20.84 -6.60
N ALA A 244 20.01 -20.04 -7.00
CA ALA A 244 19.75 -19.66 -8.38
C ALA A 244 20.28 -18.26 -8.70
N ASP A 245 20.34 -17.96 -9.99
CA ASP A 245 20.50 -16.59 -10.46
C ASP A 245 19.22 -15.79 -10.18
N GLY A 246 19.40 -14.56 -9.72
CA GLY A 246 18.30 -13.68 -9.37
C GLY A 246 18.81 -12.27 -9.15
N ASP A 247 17.91 -11.29 -9.28
CA ASP A 247 18.25 -9.90 -9.01
C ASP A 247 18.01 -9.52 -7.53
N LEU A 248 18.77 -8.54 -7.05
CA LEU A 248 18.55 -7.86 -5.77
C LEU A 248 17.76 -6.56 -6.00
N SER A 249 16.79 -6.57 -6.92
CA SER A 249 15.99 -5.38 -7.28
C SER A 249 15.27 -4.79 -6.06
N TRP A 250 14.82 -5.63 -5.13
CA TRP A 250 14.18 -5.22 -3.88
C TRP A 250 15.10 -4.34 -3.00
N VAL A 251 16.42 -4.57 -3.04
CA VAL A 251 17.41 -3.73 -2.33
C VAL A 251 17.47 -2.35 -2.97
N SER A 252 17.51 -2.31 -4.30
CA SER A 252 17.59 -1.08 -5.11
C SER A 252 16.35 -0.20 -4.98
N LEU A 253 15.21 -0.81 -4.66
CA LEU A 253 13.94 -0.10 -4.48
C LEU A 253 13.97 0.88 -3.28
N SER A 254 14.88 0.65 -2.32
CA SER A 254 15.06 1.55 -1.18
C SER A 254 15.55 2.95 -1.58
N ASP A 255 16.33 3.07 -2.66
CA ASP A 255 16.79 4.35 -3.20
C ASP A 255 15.62 5.16 -3.79
N GLY A 256 14.76 4.48 -4.57
CA GLY A 256 13.54 5.07 -5.11
C GLY A 256 12.62 5.59 -4.00
N LYS A 257 12.45 4.81 -2.93
CA LYS A 257 11.66 5.24 -1.76
C LYS A 257 12.25 6.48 -1.09
N ARG A 258 13.58 6.59 -0.99
CA ARG A 258 14.26 7.76 -0.41
C ARG A 258 14.07 9.01 -1.26
N ALA A 259 14.12 8.88 -2.58
CA ALA A 259 13.82 9.98 -3.50
C ALA A 259 12.37 10.44 -3.34
N ILE A 260 11.41 9.51 -3.29
CA ILE A 260 10.00 9.82 -3.08
C ILE A 260 9.78 10.48 -1.71
N TRP A 261 10.39 9.98 -0.64
CA TRP A 261 10.31 10.59 0.70
C TRP A 261 10.72 12.06 0.68
N ARG A 262 11.85 12.38 0.03
CA ARG A 262 12.35 13.75 -0.08
C ARG A 262 11.39 14.64 -0.89
N ALA A 263 10.85 14.11 -1.99
CA ALA A 263 9.94 14.85 -2.84
C ALA A 263 8.56 15.09 -2.18
N THR A 264 8.00 14.08 -1.53
CA THR A 264 6.67 14.16 -0.91
C THR A 264 6.68 14.81 0.46
N ASN A 265 7.81 14.76 1.18
CA ASN A 265 7.96 15.20 2.56
C ASN A 265 6.72 14.82 3.39
N PRO A 266 6.53 13.52 3.71
CA PRO A 266 5.28 13.04 4.31
C PRO A 266 5.03 13.61 5.71
N LEU A 267 6.04 14.23 6.33
CA LEU A 267 5.94 14.83 7.66
C LEU A 267 5.62 16.33 7.63
N ARG A 268 5.37 16.90 6.45
CA ARG A 268 4.94 18.30 6.28
C ARG A 268 3.68 18.63 7.08
N ALA A 269 3.49 19.90 7.41
CA ALA A 269 2.41 20.36 8.29
C ALA A 269 0.99 20.06 7.76
N ASP A 270 0.82 20.05 6.44
CA ASP A 270 -0.43 19.81 5.73
C ASP A 270 -0.65 18.34 5.33
N SER A 271 0.23 17.42 5.75
CA SER A 271 0.12 15.99 5.42
C SER A 271 -0.93 15.29 6.28
N VAL A 272 -1.69 14.37 5.67
CA VAL A 272 -2.56 13.45 6.42
C VAL A 272 -1.78 12.52 7.36
N TRP A 273 -0.48 12.35 7.12
CA TRP A 273 0.43 11.54 7.93
C TRP A 273 1.09 12.31 9.09
N ARG A 274 0.85 13.62 9.19
CA ARG A 274 1.38 14.44 10.29
C ARG A 274 1.07 13.88 11.69
N PRO A 275 -0.13 13.34 11.99
CA PRO A 275 -0.42 12.77 13.31
C PRO A 275 0.45 11.57 13.71
N ILE A 276 1.08 10.90 12.74
CA ILE A 276 1.99 9.78 13.01
C ILE A 276 3.47 10.16 12.85
N ALA A 277 3.77 11.44 12.58
CA ALA A 277 5.12 11.93 12.32
C ALA A 277 6.08 11.69 13.48
N GLU A 278 5.64 11.91 14.71
CA GLU A 278 6.48 11.73 15.91
C GLU A 278 6.95 10.27 16.08
N PHE A 279 6.11 9.29 15.71
CA PHE A 279 6.51 7.88 15.69
C PHE A 279 7.59 7.64 14.64
N TYR A 280 7.47 8.23 13.46
CA TYR A 280 8.49 8.15 12.42
C TYR A 280 9.79 8.87 12.80
N GLU A 281 9.72 10.07 13.36
CA GLU A 281 10.91 10.83 13.79
C GLU A 281 11.63 10.08 14.92
N ARG A 282 10.89 9.60 15.92
CA ARG A 282 11.47 8.81 17.00
C ARG A 282 12.04 7.50 16.49
N ASP A 283 11.32 6.72 15.69
CA ASP A 283 11.74 5.35 15.39
C ASP A 283 12.67 5.25 14.17
N PHE A 284 12.62 6.21 13.23
CA PHE A 284 13.39 6.24 11.98
C PHE A 284 14.61 7.19 12.05
N MET A 285 14.50 8.32 12.78
CA MET A 285 15.56 9.34 12.85
C MET A 285 16.35 9.31 14.17
N SER A 286 15.84 8.69 15.23
CA SER A 286 16.68 8.39 16.39
C SER A 286 17.60 7.21 16.06
N GLY A 287 18.69 7.52 15.36
CA GLY A 287 19.93 6.74 15.40
C GLY A 287 20.56 6.77 16.78
N GLN A 288 19.75 6.60 17.84
CA GLN A 288 20.25 6.47 19.19
C GLN A 288 21.07 5.19 19.21
N GLN A 289 22.39 5.41 19.26
CA GLN A 289 23.40 4.49 19.73
C GLN A 289 22.97 3.98 21.11
N VAL A 290 22.08 3.00 21.13
CA VAL A 290 22.06 2.06 22.24
C VAL A 290 23.29 1.21 21.95
N THR A 291 24.41 1.52 22.59
CA THR A 291 25.50 0.57 22.76
C THR A 291 24.92 -0.58 23.58
N PRO A 292 24.53 -1.71 22.97
CA PRO A 292 24.15 -2.85 23.76
C PRO A 292 25.44 -3.33 24.45
N ALA A 293 25.33 -3.79 25.70
CA ALA A 293 26.44 -4.44 26.39
C ALA A 293 27.14 -5.41 25.42
N GLN A 294 28.47 -5.29 25.27
CA GLN A 294 29.31 -6.02 24.31
C GLN A 294 28.73 -7.38 23.91
N VAL A 295 27.88 -7.39 22.86
CA VAL A 295 27.40 -8.63 22.27
C VAL A 295 28.52 -9.02 21.33
N LEU A 296 29.32 -10.01 21.75
CA LEU A 296 30.30 -10.64 20.88
C LEU A 296 29.59 -11.04 19.58
N SER A 297 29.95 -10.37 18.49
CA SER A 297 29.36 -10.58 17.18
C SER A 297 30.35 -11.29 16.29
N PRO A 298 29.92 -12.27 15.46
CA PRO A 298 30.80 -12.83 14.44
C PRO A 298 31.30 -11.77 13.45
N PHE A 299 30.68 -10.59 13.40
CA PHE A 299 31.00 -9.52 12.46
C PHE A 299 31.93 -8.44 13.03
N ASP A 300 32.35 -8.51 14.30
CA ASP A 300 33.17 -7.48 14.94
C ASP A 300 34.48 -7.21 14.17
N HIS A 301 35.06 -8.25 13.56
CA HIS A 301 36.27 -8.16 12.75
C HIS A 301 36.08 -7.41 11.42
N LEU A 302 34.85 -7.27 10.92
CA LEU A 302 34.52 -6.60 9.65
C LEU A 302 34.38 -5.08 9.80
N CYS A 303 34.36 -4.56 11.03
CA CYS A 303 34.23 -3.13 11.33
C CYS A 303 35.05 -2.71 12.56
N SER A 304 36.26 -3.26 12.67
CA SER A 304 37.16 -3.02 13.81
C SER A 304 37.87 -1.66 13.75
N GLU A 305 37.81 -0.99 12.60
CA GLU A 305 38.42 0.29 12.32
C GLU A 305 37.73 1.43 13.10
N ARG A 306 38.48 2.52 13.36
CA ARG A 306 37.89 3.73 13.95
C ARG A 306 36.99 4.40 12.91
N ASP A 307 35.81 4.84 13.32
CA ASP A 307 34.79 5.40 12.41
C ASP A 307 35.27 6.53 11.50
N ASP A 308 36.17 7.37 11.99
CA ASP A 308 36.69 8.52 11.25
C ASP A 308 37.94 8.18 10.43
N SER A 309 38.35 6.91 10.35
CA SER A 309 39.52 6.49 9.57
C SER A 309 39.19 6.39 8.07
N ILE A 310 40.21 6.60 7.24
CA ILE A 310 40.10 6.36 5.78
C ILE A 310 39.78 4.88 5.52
N ASP A 311 40.38 3.98 6.30
CA ASP A 311 40.15 2.53 6.17
C ASP A 311 38.68 2.17 6.37
N ALA A 312 38.02 2.75 7.38
CA ALA A 312 36.59 2.58 7.64
C ALA A 312 35.69 3.09 6.50
N LEU A 313 36.09 4.20 5.84
CA LEU A 313 35.37 4.74 4.69
C LEU A 313 35.53 3.88 3.43
N THR A 314 36.66 3.20 3.29
CA THR A 314 36.94 2.31 2.14
C THR A 314 36.46 0.88 2.35
N ASN A 315 36.27 0.45 3.60
CA ASN A 315 35.82 -0.89 3.94
C ASN A 315 34.32 -1.06 3.56
N PRO A 316 34.00 -1.94 2.59
CA PRO A 316 32.63 -2.11 2.10
C PRO A 316 31.67 -2.76 3.12
N TYR A 317 32.17 -3.33 4.22
CA TYR A 317 31.35 -3.91 5.29
C TYR A 317 31.03 -2.91 6.39
N HIS A 318 31.93 -1.97 6.67
CA HIS A 318 32.01 -1.23 7.94
C HIS A 318 30.67 -0.67 8.41
N LYS A 319 30.02 0.11 7.54
CA LYS A 319 28.76 0.79 7.84
C LYS A 319 27.60 -0.18 8.08
N THR A 320 27.45 -1.18 7.21
CA THR A 320 26.36 -2.16 7.29
C THR A 320 26.55 -3.12 8.47
N ALA A 321 27.79 -3.55 8.72
CA ALA A 321 28.16 -4.41 9.84
C ALA A 321 27.89 -3.73 11.17
N LYS A 322 28.35 -2.49 11.34
CA LYS A 322 28.10 -1.72 12.56
C LYS A 322 26.61 -1.52 12.84
N TYR A 323 25.82 -1.24 11.80
CA TYR A 323 24.38 -1.12 11.95
C TYR A 323 23.75 -2.47 12.34
N LEU A 324 24.11 -3.56 11.66
CA LEU A 324 23.61 -4.90 11.98
C LEU A 324 23.95 -5.31 13.42
N ILE A 325 25.17 -5.11 13.88
CA ILE A 325 25.63 -5.42 15.24
C ILE A 325 24.75 -4.71 16.27
N SER A 326 24.39 -3.44 16.02
CA SER A 326 23.48 -2.69 16.89
C SER A 326 22.06 -3.28 16.97
N LEU A 327 21.63 -4.03 15.94
CA LEU A 327 20.34 -4.70 15.88
C LEU A 327 20.34 -6.10 16.52
N LEU A 328 21.49 -6.78 16.59
CA LEU A 328 21.56 -8.17 17.08
C LEU A 328 21.09 -8.30 18.53
N GLY A 329 21.43 -7.32 19.38
CA GLY A 329 21.00 -7.27 20.77
C GLY A 329 19.56 -6.78 21.00
N LEU A 330 18.85 -6.33 19.96
CA LEU A 330 17.49 -5.83 20.08
C LEU A 330 16.47 -6.93 19.80
N GLU A 331 15.39 -6.97 20.57
CA GLU A 331 14.22 -7.77 20.21
C GLU A 331 13.32 -6.99 19.25
N MET A 332 12.74 -7.68 18.27
CA MET A 332 11.80 -7.09 17.33
C MET A 332 10.41 -6.99 17.96
N ASN A 333 9.87 -5.77 18.05
CA ASN A 333 8.54 -5.47 18.55
C ASN A 333 8.00 -4.17 17.91
N ASP A 334 6.81 -3.74 18.32
CA ASP A 334 6.14 -2.52 17.82
C ASP A 334 7.01 -1.25 17.93
N ALA A 335 7.98 -1.17 18.86
CA ALA A 335 8.86 -0.02 19.02
C ALA A 335 10.15 -0.13 18.20
N THR A 336 10.65 -1.34 17.94
CA THR A 336 11.97 -1.56 17.32
C THR A 336 11.90 -1.96 15.85
N TRP A 337 10.76 -2.43 15.33
CA TRP A 337 10.62 -2.97 13.97
C TRP A 337 11.13 -2.02 12.87
N ILE A 338 10.93 -0.70 13.02
CA ILE A 338 11.42 0.29 12.05
C ILE A 338 12.95 0.26 11.93
N ARG A 339 13.67 0.03 13.03
CA ARG A 339 15.13 -0.07 13.01
C ARG A 339 15.59 -1.27 12.18
N PHE A 340 14.89 -2.39 12.29
CA PHE A 340 15.16 -3.55 11.44
C PHE A 340 14.89 -3.26 9.97
N LEU A 341 13.82 -2.54 9.63
CA LEU A 341 13.56 -2.16 8.23
C LEU A 341 14.54 -1.10 7.70
N ALA A 342 15.07 -0.24 8.58
CA ALA A 342 16.07 0.75 8.21
C ALA A 342 17.42 0.11 7.85
N PHE A 343 17.66 -1.17 8.15
CA PHE A 343 18.83 -1.92 7.66
C PHE A 343 18.95 -1.84 6.14
N ILE A 344 17.85 -1.91 5.39
CA ILE A 344 17.86 -1.83 3.93
C ILE A 344 18.44 -0.49 3.45
N CYS A 345 18.22 0.60 4.20
CA CYS A 345 18.81 1.90 3.88
C CYS A 345 20.33 1.97 4.10
N HIS A 346 20.89 1.01 4.84
CA HIS A 346 22.32 0.86 5.14
C HIS A 346 23.02 -0.14 4.21
N VAL A 347 22.30 -0.79 3.31
CA VAL A 347 22.89 -1.55 2.19
C VAL A 347 23.27 -0.54 1.11
N ASP A 348 24.48 0.00 1.23
CA ASP A 348 25.00 0.98 0.28
C ASP A 348 25.63 0.31 -0.95
N PRO A 349 25.97 1.07 -2.01
CA PRO A 349 26.45 0.48 -3.26
C PRO A 349 27.66 -0.47 -3.11
N PRO A 350 28.69 -0.17 -2.27
CA PRO A 350 29.80 -1.09 -2.04
C PRO A 350 29.35 -2.42 -1.42
N PHE A 351 28.53 -2.39 -0.36
CA PHE A 351 28.02 -3.61 0.25
C PHE A 351 27.10 -4.39 -0.69
N LYS A 352 26.30 -3.70 -1.50
CA LYS A 352 25.45 -4.32 -2.51
C LYS A 352 26.27 -5.08 -3.56
N GLN A 353 27.41 -4.55 -4.00
CA GLN A 353 28.31 -5.25 -4.93
C GLN A 353 28.84 -6.55 -4.33
N LEU A 354 29.13 -6.59 -3.03
CA LEU A 354 29.51 -7.82 -2.34
C LEU A 354 28.39 -8.87 -2.36
N LEU A 355 27.14 -8.44 -2.11
CA LEU A 355 25.98 -9.33 -2.22
C LEU A 355 25.82 -9.86 -3.65
N GLU A 356 25.93 -9.00 -4.67
CA GLU A 356 25.87 -9.39 -6.07
C GLU A 356 26.99 -10.38 -6.44
N ALA A 357 28.18 -10.22 -5.85
CA ALA A 357 29.31 -11.14 -5.97
C ALA A 357 29.18 -12.42 -5.10
N LYS A 358 28.08 -12.57 -4.35
CA LYS A 358 27.83 -13.67 -3.41
C LYS A 358 28.96 -13.83 -2.37
N ASP A 359 29.52 -12.71 -1.90
CA ASP A 359 30.54 -12.71 -0.87
C ASP A 359 30.04 -13.41 0.42
N PRO A 360 30.83 -14.33 1.02
CA PRO A 360 30.36 -15.16 2.13
C PRO A 360 29.96 -14.37 3.38
N TRP A 361 30.71 -13.33 3.75
CA TRP A 361 30.45 -12.55 4.95
C TRP A 361 29.29 -11.57 4.75
N ALA A 362 29.17 -10.97 3.55
CA ALA A 362 28.02 -10.14 3.20
C ALA A 362 26.72 -10.97 3.20
N LEU A 363 26.76 -12.18 2.65
CA LEU A 363 25.65 -13.13 2.69
C LEU A 363 25.29 -13.53 4.12
N LEU A 364 26.28 -13.86 4.96
CA LEU A 364 26.03 -14.21 6.35
C LEU A 364 25.40 -13.05 7.14
N MET A 365 25.86 -11.82 6.93
CA MET A 365 25.24 -10.62 7.51
C MET A 365 23.77 -10.49 7.11
N LEU A 366 23.45 -10.71 5.83
CA LEU A 366 22.08 -10.69 5.34
C LEU A 366 21.23 -11.81 5.97
N ALA A 367 21.78 -13.02 6.14
CA ALA A 367 21.11 -14.12 6.82
C ALA A 367 20.83 -13.81 8.31
N TYR A 368 21.75 -13.15 9.00
CA TYR A 368 21.54 -12.69 10.38
C TYR A 368 20.46 -11.62 10.47
N TRP A 369 20.41 -10.69 9.51
CA TRP A 369 19.31 -9.74 9.45
C TRP A 369 17.97 -10.44 9.22
N PHE A 370 17.91 -11.39 8.27
CA PHE A 370 16.73 -12.22 8.03
C PHE A 370 16.29 -13.00 9.27
N MET A 371 17.23 -13.60 10.00
CA MET A 371 16.95 -14.24 11.29
C MET A 371 16.22 -13.29 12.25
N LYS A 372 16.62 -12.03 12.33
CA LYS A 372 15.97 -11.07 13.25
C LYS A 372 14.55 -10.69 12.82
N ILE A 373 14.25 -10.70 11.52
CA ILE A 373 12.93 -10.29 10.99
C ILE A 373 12.01 -11.46 10.62
N CYS A 374 12.46 -12.71 10.75
CA CYS A 374 11.73 -13.89 10.28
C CYS A 374 10.37 -14.13 10.98
N ARG A 375 10.16 -13.58 12.19
CA ARG A 375 8.88 -13.61 12.93
C ARG A 375 8.17 -12.25 12.94
N GLY A 376 8.47 -11.44 11.93
CA GLY A 376 7.98 -10.07 11.80
C GLY A 376 6.68 -10.01 11.03
N ALA A 377 6.51 -8.93 10.27
CA ALA A 377 5.36 -8.80 9.39
C ALA A 377 5.39 -9.91 8.31
N TRP A 378 4.22 -10.46 7.97
CA TRP A 378 4.06 -11.56 7.01
C TRP A 378 4.73 -11.31 5.65
N TRP A 379 4.69 -10.06 5.19
CA TRP A 379 5.28 -9.66 3.91
C TRP A 379 6.82 -9.68 3.94
N ALA A 380 7.42 -9.64 5.14
CA ALA A 380 8.86 -9.74 5.34
C ALA A 380 9.30 -11.17 5.72
N SER A 381 8.47 -11.88 6.48
CA SER A 381 8.81 -13.20 7.04
C SER A 381 9.03 -14.25 5.96
N THR A 382 8.20 -14.31 4.91
CA THR A 382 8.38 -15.26 3.79
C THR A 382 9.77 -15.16 3.18
N ARG A 383 10.20 -13.95 2.79
CA ARG A 383 11.55 -13.75 2.23
C ARG A 383 12.61 -14.10 3.24
N ALA A 384 12.48 -13.62 4.47
CA ALA A 384 13.47 -13.85 5.50
C ALA A 384 13.72 -15.34 5.73
N VAL A 385 12.64 -16.13 5.85
CA VAL A 385 12.74 -17.57 6.06
C VAL A 385 13.30 -18.27 4.81
N VAL A 386 12.68 -18.08 3.65
CA VAL A 386 13.01 -18.84 2.43
C VAL A 386 14.39 -18.45 1.89
N GLN A 387 14.65 -17.14 1.76
CA GLN A 387 15.91 -16.64 1.24
C GLN A 387 17.04 -16.77 2.27
N GLY A 388 16.75 -16.59 3.56
CA GLY A 388 17.74 -16.81 4.62
C GLY A 388 18.24 -18.27 4.67
N GLN A 389 17.33 -19.24 4.55
CA GLN A 389 17.73 -20.64 4.48
C GLN A 389 18.53 -20.97 3.21
N ALA A 390 18.14 -20.41 2.06
CA ALA A 390 18.90 -20.56 0.82
C ALA A 390 20.33 -20.01 0.95
N ILE A 391 20.51 -18.87 1.63
CA ILE A 391 21.82 -18.32 1.94
C ILE A 391 22.63 -19.27 2.83
N CYS A 392 22.07 -19.74 3.95
CA CYS A 392 22.78 -20.67 4.84
C CYS A 392 23.23 -21.93 4.08
N LEU A 393 22.35 -22.50 3.26
CA LEU A 393 22.65 -23.67 2.44
C LEU A 393 23.75 -23.40 1.39
N TYR A 394 23.75 -22.22 0.78
CA TYR A 394 24.80 -21.82 -0.16
C TYR A 394 26.16 -21.72 0.55
N LEU A 395 26.22 -21.06 1.70
CA LEU A 395 27.46 -20.89 2.47
C LEU A 395 28.02 -22.24 2.95
N GLU A 396 27.18 -23.15 3.44
CA GLU A 396 27.59 -24.50 3.84
C GLU A 396 28.18 -25.31 2.67
N ARG A 397 27.66 -25.12 1.45
CA ARG A 397 28.09 -25.88 0.26
C ARG A 397 29.34 -25.30 -0.41
N HIS A 398 29.43 -23.98 -0.49
CA HIS A 398 30.42 -23.28 -1.31
C HIS A 398 31.60 -22.71 -0.51
N HIS A 399 31.49 -22.62 0.82
CA HIS A 399 32.52 -22.05 1.70
C HIS A 399 32.80 -22.95 2.92
N ALA A 400 32.81 -24.27 2.71
CA ALA A 400 33.03 -25.27 3.76
C ALA A 400 34.44 -25.23 4.37
N ASP A 401 35.38 -24.56 3.70
CA ASP A 401 36.78 -24.39 4.09
C ASP A 401 36.99 -23.25 5.11
N ASP A 402 36.10 -22.24 5.15
CA ASP A 402 36.16 -21.14 6.12
C ASP A 402 35.56 -21.55 7.47
N GLN A 403 36.43 -21.97 8.40
CA GLN A 403 36.00 -22.47 9.71
C GLN A 403 35.25 -21.43 10.56
N ASP A 404 35.59 -20.16 10.45
CA ASP A 404 34.97 -19.13 11.29
C ASP A 404 33.60 -18.74 10.76
N LEU A 405 33.44 -18.70 9.44
CA LEU A 405 32.15 -18.61 8.77
C LEU A 405 31.25 -19.82 9.14
N GLN A 406 31.76 -21.05 9.02
CA GLN A 406 30.99 -22.26 9.32
C GLN A 406 30.51 -22.33 10.78
N LYS A 407 31.27 -21.79 11.74
CA LYS A 407 30.84 -21.69 13.15
C LYS A 407 29.70 -20.69 13.35
N ALA A 408 29.58 -19.68 12.49
CA ALA A 408 28.60 -18.61 12.63
C ALA A 408 27.25 -18.91 11.95
N ILE A 409 27.20 -19.82 10.97
CA ILE A 409 25.97 -20.21 10.24
C ILE A 409 24.87 -20.84 11.12
N PRO A 410 25.16 -21.79 12.05
CA PRO A 410 24.13 -22.58 12.72
C PRO A 410 23.08 -21.76 13.48
N LEU A 411 23.46 -20.61 14.04
CA LEU A 411 22.55 -19.73 14.77
C LEU A 411 21.42 -19.22 13.87
N ALA A 412 21.77 -18.58 12.74
CA ALA A 412 20.79 -18.07 11.80
C ALA A 412 19.96 -19.21 11.19
N LYS A 413 20.61 -20.30 10.77
CA LYS A 413 19.94 -21.45 10.17
C LYS A 413 18.88 -22.05 11.08
N LYS A 414 19.22 -22.31 12.35
CA LYS A 414 18.30 -22.90 13.33
C LYS A 414 17.07 -22.01 13.54
N GLU A 415 17.25 -20.70 13.69
CA GLU A 415 16.15 -19.77 13.88
C GLU A 415 15.22 -19.69 12.67
N LEU A 416 15.79 -19.67 11.47
CA LEU A 416 15.02 -19.61 10.22
C LEU A 416 14.24 -20.92 9.97
N GLU A 417 14.84 -22.08 10.27
CA GLU A 417 14.16 -23.38 10.21
C GLU A 417 13.03 -23.48 11.25
N SER A 418 13.23 -22.95 12.47
CA SER A 418 12.18 -22.88 13.49
C SER A 418 11.02 -22.01 13.03
N ALA A 419 11.31 -20.81 12.51
CA ALA A 419 10.29 -19.91 11.98
C ALA A 419 9.49 -20.55 10.84
N GLN A 420 10.11 -21.36 9.97
CA GLN A 420 9.38 -22.13 8.96
C GLN A 420 8.40 -23.12 9.57
N LYS A 421 8.85 -23.92 10.55
CA LYS A 421 8.01 -24.92 11.24
C LYS A 421 6.84 -24.30 12.00
N GLU A 422 7.01 -23.05 12.44
CA GLU A 422 5.98 -22.24 13.08
C GLU A 422 5.00 -21.60 12.08
N GLY A 423 5.24 -21.73 10.77
CA GLY A 423 4.35 -21.24 9.70
C GLY A 423 4.67 -19.83 9.18
N TRP A 424 5.74 -19.18 9.66
CA TRP A 424 6.07 -17.80 9.26
C TRP A 424 6.47 -17.64 7.79
N ALA A 425 6.79 -18.74 7.11
CA ALA A 425 7.12 -18.73 5.70
C ALA A 425 5.90 -18.60 4.79
N GLY A 426 4.69 -18.95 5.26
CA GLY A 426 3.47 -18.99 4.44
C GLY A 426 3.51 -20.06 3.35
N LEU A 427 4.13 -21.21 3.63
CA LEU A 427 4.28 -22.37 2.71
C LEU A 427 3.28 -23.50 2.99
N GLU A 428 2.57 -23.43 4.11
CA GLU A 428 1.52 -24.36 4.52
C GLU A 428 0.28 -23.54 4.88
N ASP A 429 -0.91 -24.13 4.79
CA ASP A 429 -2.15 -23.42 5.10
C ASP A 429 -2.12 -22.96 6.57
N VAL A 430 -2.22 -21.65 6.78
CA VAL A 430 -2.08 -21.01 8.10
C VAL A 430 -3.21 -21.47 9.05
N LEU A 431 -4.29 -22.07 8.54
CA LEU A 431 -5.36 -22.66 9.34
C LEU A 431 -4.93 -23.86 10.20
N LEU A 432 -3.69 -24.36 10.06
CA LEU A 432 -3.15 -25.49 10.84
C LEU A 432 -2.28 -25.09 12.04
N PHE A 433 -1.90 -23.81 12.22
CA PHE A 433 -0.96 -23.39 13.28
C PHE A 433 -1.52 -22.32 14.24
N GLY A 434 -1.03 -22.38 15.48
CA GLY A 434 -1.68 -21.95 16.71
C GLY A 434 -2.01 -20.45 16.93
N PRO A 435 -2.58 -20.13 18.11
CA PRO A 435 -3.34 -18.89 18.39
C PRO A 435 -2.54 -17.58 18.36
N GLU A 436 -1.20 -17.60 18.31
CA GLU A 436 -0.37 -16.40 18.36
C GLU A 436 -0.34 -15.62 17.03
N TYR A 437 -0.36 -16.32 15.89
CA TYR A 437 -0.50 -15.66 14.57
C TYR A 437 -1.94 -15.13 14.36
N VAL A 438 -2.92 -15.83 14.93
CA VAL A 438 -4.35 -15.47 14.88
C VAL A 438 -4.65 -14.15 15.60
N GLN A 439 -3.82 -13.71 16.55
CA GLN A 439 -4.00 -12.43 17.26
C GLN A 439 -3.71 -11.19 16.39
N HIS A 440 -2.89 -11.32 15.35
CA HIS A 440 -2.59 -10.20 14.43
C HIS A 440 -3.55 -10.11 13.22
N VAL A 441 -4.33 -11.18 12.97
CA VAL A 441 -5.23 -11.30 11.82
C VAL A 441 -6.71 -11.23 12.23
N LYS A 442 -7.07 -11.49 13.50
CA LYS A 442 -8.45 -11.35 13.96
C LYS A 442 -8.84 -9.87 14.11
N PRO A 443 -9.93 -9.42 13.45
CA PRO A 443 -10.49 -8.10 13.71
C PRO A 443 -10.89 -8.01 15.19
N ALA A 444 -10.50 -6.91 15.85
CA ALA A 444 -11.02 -6.57 17.16
C ALA A 444 -12.54 -6.39 17.07
N GLY A 445 -13.30 -7.40 17.48
CA GLY A 445 -14.76 -7.35 17.53
C GLY A 445 -15.42 -8.59 16.93
N LEU A 446 -15.41 -9.69 17.67
CA LEU A 446 -16.45 -10.72 17.72
C LEU A 446 -16.24 -11.43 19.07
N LEU A 447 -16.86 -10.85 20.10
CA LEU A 447 -17.25 -11.56 21.33
C LEU A 447 -18.65 -12.10 21.11
#